data_AF-A0A3N4M0A3-F1
#
_entry.id   AF-A0A3N4M0A3-F1
#
_cell.length_a   1.000
_cell.length_b   1.000
_cell.length_c   1.000
_cell.angle_alpha   90.00
_cell.angle_beta   90.00
_cell.angle_gamma   90.00
#
_symmetry.space_group_name_H-M   'P 1'
#
loop_
_entity.id
_entity.type
_entity.pdbx_description
1 polymer ?
#
loop_
_entity_poly.entity_id
_entity_poly.type
_entity_poly.pdbx_seq_one_letter_code
_entity_poly.pdbx_strand_id
1 'polypeptide(L)'
;MHEHHEEKITKQEKRRRAHLNSEKRRRENIKGGLDALVELVPYCKNIQESKANILKKTREYIFHLMHLYDKSQMEVKRLNQDNKELRRLLALQVPPQQQTQPENLVYRARS
;
A
#
# COMPACT_ATOMS: atom_id res chain seq x y z
N MET A 1 -25.07 52.42 -20.77
CA MET A 1 -25.71 51.09 -21.00
C MET A 1 -24.77 50.06 -21.64
N HIS A 2 -23.85 50.45 -22.54
CA HIS A 2 -22.93 49.50 -23.20
C HIS A 2 -21.81 48.95 -22.28
N GLU A 3 -21.15 49.76 -21.44
CA GLU A 3 -20.06 49.31 -20.56
C GLU A 3 -20.48 48.22 -19.56
N HIS A 4 -21.67 48.34 -18.96
CA HIS A 4 -22.15 47.37 -17.97
C HIS A 4 -22.42 45.98 -18.60
N HIS A 5 -22.69 45.93 -19.90
CA HIS A 5 -22.87 44.68 -20.63
C HIS A 5 -21.52 44.01 -20.95
N GLU A 6 -20.52 44.78 -21.39
CA GLU A 6 -19.16 44.28 -21.64
C GLU A 6 -18.46 43.80 -20.36
N GLU A 7 -18.68 44.49 -19.23
CA GLU A 7 -18.11 44.08 -17.94
C GLU A 7 -18.72 42.75 -17.45
N LYS A 8 -20.03 42.55 -17.67
CA LYS A 8 -20.72 41.28 -17.38
C LYS A 8 -20.19 40.12 -18.23
N ILE A 9 -19.99 40.34 -19.54
CA ILE A 9 -19.39 39.36 -20.45
C ILE A 9 -17.97 39.00 -20.00
N THR A 10 -17.17 39.99 -19.63
CA THR A 10 -15.79 39.79 -19.13
C THR A 10 -15.77 38.99 -17.82
N LYS A 11 -16.71 39.24 -16.91
CA LYS A 11 -16.86 38.48 -15.65
C LYS A 11 -17.29 37.03 -15.90
N GLN A 12 -18.18 36.79 -16.86
CA GLN A 12 -18.60 35.45 -17.26
C GLN A 12 -17.44 34.66 -17.87
N GLU A 13 -16.64 35.28 -18.74
CA GLU A 13 -15.46 34.64 -19.34
C GLU A 13 -14.38 34.32 -18.29
N LYS A 14 -14.13 35.23 -17.33
CA LYS A 14 -13.23 34.95 -16.20
C LYS A 14 -13.68 33.73 -15.38
N ARG A 15 -14.99 33.63 -15.08
CA ARG A 15 -15.57 32.48 -14.37
C ARG A 15 -15.42 31.18 -15.17
N ARG A 16 -15.69 31.23 -16.48
CA ARG A 16 -15.53 30.08 -17.38
C ARG A 16 -14.09 29.57 -17.39
N ARG A 17 -13.10 30.47 -17.50
CA ARG A 17 -11.68 30.12 -17.45
C ARG A 17 -11.27 29.50 -16.12
N ALA A 18 -11.70 30.10 -15.00
CA ALA A 18 -11.43 29.56 -13.67
C ALA A 18 -12.00 28.14 -13.49
N HIS A 19 -13.22 27.91 -13.96
CA HIS A 19 -13.85 26.59 -13.94
C HIS A 19 -13.07 25.55 -14.76
N LEU A 20 -12.67 25.89 -15.99
CA LEU A 20 -11.86 25.00 -16.84
C LEU A 20 -10.50 24.68 -16.21
N ASN A 21 -9.84 25.67 -15.59
CA ASN A 21 -8.56 25.47 -14.91
C ASN A 21 -8.71 24.57 -13.66
N SER A 22 -9.77 24.77 -12.87
CA SER A 22 -10.08 23.93 -11.73
C SER A 22 -10.32 22.48 -12.16
N GLU A 23 -11.10 22.29 -13.21
CA GLU A 23 -11.39 20.95 -13.74
C GLU A 23 -10.17 20.28 -14.36
N LYS A 24 -9.31 21.03 -15.05
CA LYS A 24 -8.01 20.53 -15.54
C LYS A 24 -7.16 20.00 -14.39
N ARG A 25 -7.02 20.79 -13.31
CA ARG A 25 -6.28 20.39 -12.11
C ARG A 25 -6.89 19.14 -11.45
N ARG A 26 -8.22 19.07 -11.35
CA ARG A 26 -8.90 17.87 -10.82
C ARG A 26 -8.54 16.62 -11.62
N ARG A 27 -8.56 16.72 -12.95
CA ARG A 27 -8.22 15.59 -13.84
C ARG A 27 -6.74 15.20 -13.76
N GLU A 28 -5.85 16.17 -13.64
CA GLU A 28 -4.41 15.91 -13.45
C GLU A 28 -4.15 15.17 -12.14
N ASN A 29 -4.80 15.57 -11.05
CA ASN A 29 -4.70 14.87 -9.76
C ASN A 29 -5.22 13.43 -9.84
N ILE A 30 -6.37 13.21 -10.49
CA ILE A 30 -6.92 11.85 -10.69
C ILE A 30 -5.96 11.01 -11.53
N LYS A 31 -5.38 11.57 -12.59
CA LYS A 31 -4.40 10.89 -13.43
C LYS A 31 -3.17 10.51 -12.61
N GLY A 32 -2.61 11.43 -11.83
CA GLY A 32 -1.46 11.15 -10.97
C GLY A 32 -1.73 10.03 -9.96
N GLY A 33 -2.92 9.99 -9.36
CA GLY A 33 -3.33 8.89 -8.47
C GLY A 33 -3.45 7.55 -9.20
N LEU A 34 -3.96 7.55 -10.43
CA LEU A 34 -4.05 6.34 -11.25
C LEU A 34 -2.66 5.84 -11.70
N ASP A 35 -1.77 6.75 -12.09
CA ASP A 35 -0.41 6.42 -12.50
C ASP A 35 0.36 5.79 -11.30
N ALA A 36 0.21 6.35 -10.09
CA ALA A 36 0.76 5.75 -8.87
C ALA A 36 0.17 4.35 -8.58
N LEU A 37 -1.12 4.15 -8.83
CA LEU A 37 -1.77 2.86 -8.66
C LEU A 37 -1.22 1.80 -9.61
N VAL A 38 -0.99 2.17 -10.87
CA VAL A 38 -0.42 1.29 -11.90
C VAL A 38 0.98 0.79 -11.51
N GLU A 39 1.80 1.64 -10.90
CA GLU A 39 3.14 1.25 -10.44
C GLU A 39 3.13 0.23 -9.30
N LEU A 40 2.08 0.24 -8.46
CA LEU A 40 1.94 -0.68 -7.32
C LEU A 40 1.38 -2.05 -7.70
N VAL A 41 0.67 -2.15 -8.83
CA VAL A 41 0.01 -3.39 -9.26
C VAL A 41 0.87 -4.09 -10.31
N PRO A 42 1.49 -5.25 -10.00
CA PRO A 42 2.46 -5.91 -10.88
C PRO A 42 1.94 -6.19 -12.30
N TYR A 43 0.64 -6.46 -12.44
CA TYR A 43 -0.02 -6.80 -13.70
C TYR A 43 -0.50 -5.58 -14.51
N CYS A 44 -0.32 -4.38 -13.99
CA CYS A 44 -0.63 -3.12 -14.67
C CYS A 44 0.64 -2.37 -15.05
N LYS A 45 1.74 -2.61 -14.34
CA LYS A 45 3.03 -1.96 -14.61
C LYS A 45 3.50 -2.26 -16.04
N ASN A 46 3.93 -1.22 -16.76
CA ASN A 46 4.42 -1.29 -18.15
C ASN A 46 3.42 -1.83 -19.19
N ILE A 47 2.13 -1.98 -18.84
CA ILE A 47 1.09 -2.45 -19.77
C ILE A 47 0.04 -1.35 -19.92
N GLN A 48 -0.31 -1.02 -21.16
CA GLN A 48 -1.45 -0.14 -21.41
C GLN A 48 -2.76 -0.88 -21.15
N GLU A 49 -3.41 -0.54 -20.04
CA GLU A 49 -4.69 -1.09 -19.63
C GLU A 49 -5.76 0.00 -19.56
N SER A 50 -7.01 -0.38 -19.79
CA SER A 50 -8.13 0.55 -19.57
C SER A 50 -8.25 0.92 -18.09
N LYS A 51 -8.79 2.12 -17.80
CA LYS A 51 -9.04 2.55 -16.41
C LYS A 51 -9.88 1.54 -15.63
N ALA A 52 -10.87 0.93 -16.28
CA ALA A 52 -11.71 -0.09 -15.68
C ALA A 52 -10.92 -1.37 -15.34
N ASN A 53 -10.04 -1.81 -16.24
CA ASN A 53 -9.18 -2.97 -15.98
C ASN A 53 -8.18 -2.71 -14.87
N ILE A 54 -7.57 -1.52 -14.82
CA ILE A 54 -6.65 -1.14 -13.74
C ILE A 54 -7.35 -1.26 -12.39
N LEU A 55 -8.56 -0.69 -12.26
CA LEU A 55 -9.35 -0.76 -11.03
C LEU A 55 -9.72 -2.20 -10.67
N LYS A 56 -10.13 -3.02 -11.65
CA LYS A 56 -10.46 -4.43 -11.44
C LYS A 56 -9.25 -5.23 -10.95
N LYS A 57 -8.12 -5.15 -11.66
CA LYS A 57 -6.87 -5.83 -11.31
C LYS A 57 -6.33 -5.36 -9.95
N THR A 58 -6.47 -4.08 -9.63
CA THR A 58 -6.14 -3.53 -8.30
C THR A 58 -6.94 -4.23 -7.21
N ARG A 59 -8.26 -4.31 -7.37
CA ARG A 59 -9.13 -5.00 -6.40
C ARG A 59 -8.72 -6.46 -6.22
N GLU A 60 -8.47 -7.17 -7.31
CA GLU A 60 -8.01 -8.56 -7.28
C GLU A 60 -6.66 -8.70 -6.55
N TYR A 61 -5.73 -7.78 -6.81
CA TYR A 61 -4.41 -7.79 -6.18
C TYR A 61 -4.49 -7.52 -4.66
N ILE A 62 -5.38 -6.64 -4.21
CA ILE A 62 -5.62 -6.42 -2.77
C ILE A 62 -6.08 -7.73 -2.10
N PHE A 63 -7.06 -8.44 -2.69
CA PHE A 63 -7.51 -9.72 -2.14
C PHE A 63 -6.41 -10.77 -2.13
N HIS A 64 -5.57 -10.80 -3.17
CA HIS A 64 -4.41 -11.69 -3.22
C HIS A 64 -3.42 -11.40 -2.08
N LEU A 65 -3.08 -10.13 -1.85
CA LEU A 65 -2.20 -9.71 -0.76
C LEU A 65 -2.77 -10.08 0.62
N MET A 66 -4.08 -9.88 0.84
CA MET A 66 -4.74 -10.29 2.08
C MET A 66 -4.61 -11.80 2.32
N HIS A 67 -4.86 -12.60 1.28
CA HIS A 67 -4.71 -14.06 1.38
C HIS A 67 -3.26 -14.49 1.69
N LEU A 68 -2.28 -13.86 1.05
CA LEU A 68 -0.86 -14.13 1.33
C LEU A 68 -0.48 -13.74 2.76
N TYR A 69 -0.99 -12.61 3.25
CA TYR A 69 -0.77 -12.18 4.63
C TYR A 69 -1.33 -13.18 5.63
N ASP A 70 -2.58 -13.63 5.44
CA ASP A 70 -3.21 -14.62 6.32
C ASP A 70 -2.43 -15.93 6.33
N LYS A 71 -2.01 -16.43 5.16
CA LYS A 71 -1.19 -17.64 5.04
C LYS A 71 0.15 -17.48 5.78
N SER A 72 0.81 -16.34 5.62
CA SER A 72 2.07 -16.05 6.31
C SER A 72 1.88 -16.00 7.84
N GLN A 73 0.81 -15.37 8.31
CA GLN A 73 0.48 -15.31 9.74
C GLN A 73 0.18 -16.70 10.33
N MET A 74 -0.51 -17.57 9.59
CA MET A 74 -0.73 -18.96 10.00
C MET A 74 0.60 -19.71 10.14
N GLU A 75 1.51 -19.55 9.18
CA GLU A 75 2.81 -20.22 9.22
C GLU A 75 3.69 -19.72 10.37
N VAL A 76 3.70 -18.40 10.62
CA VAL A 76 4.39 -17.81 11.79
C VAL A 76 3.83 -18.39 13.09
N LYS A 77 2.50 -18.52 13.23
CA LYS A 77 1.88 -19.13 14.41
C LYS A 77 2.29 -20.59 14.58
N ARG A 78 2.28 -21.36 13.50
CA ARG A 78 2.69 -22.78 13.50
C ARG A 78 4.15 -22.92 13.93
N LEU A 79 5.08 -22.18 13.31
CA LEU A 79 6.49 -22.21 13.66
C LEU A 79 6.77 -21.77 15.10
N ASN A 80 5.99 -20.82 15.63
CA ASN A 80 6.11 -20.42 17.03
C ASN A 80 5.62 -21.50 18.00
N GLN A 81 4.57 -22.24 17.65
CA GLN A 81 4.10 -23.39 18.43
C GLN A 81 5.14 -24.51 18.42
N ASP A 82 5.66 -24.87 17.23
CA ASP A 82 6.71 -25.88 17.08
C ASP A 82 7.96 -25.50 17.90
N ASN A 83 8.42 -24.25 17.80
CA ASN A 83 9.55 -23.75 18.58
C ASN A 83 9.30 -23.81 20.09
N LYS A 84 8.08 -23.50 20.54
CA LYS A 84 7.71 -23.59 21.95
C LYS A 84 7.79 -25.03 22.45
N GLU A 85 7.30 -25.98 21.67
CA GLU A 85 7.34 -27.40 22.04
C GLU A 85 8.77 -27.94 22.04
N LEU A 86 9.57 -27.62 21.01
CA LEU A 86 10.98 -28.00 20.97
C LEU A 86 11.75 -27.46 22.18
N ARG A 87 11.52 -26.20 22.57
CA ARG A 87 12.12 -25.61 23.79
C ARG A 87 11.68 -26.33 25.07
N ARG A 88 10.41 -26.75 25.16
CA ARG A 88 9.89 -27.53 26.29
C ARG A 88 10.59 -28.89 26.37
N LEU A 89 10.71 -29.61 25.25
CA LEU A 89 11.37 -30.92 25.20
C LEU A 89 12.85 -30.84 25.57
N LEU A 90 13.56 -29.81 25.07
CA LEU A 90 14.95 -29.54 25.44
C LEU A 90 15.08 -29.26 26.94
N ALA A 91 14.18 -28.48 27.53
CA ALA A 91 14.21 -28.19 28.97
C ALA A 91 14.03 -29.44 29.84
N LEU A 92 13.33 -30.48 29.34
CA LEU A 92 13.18 -31.77 30.03
C LEU A 92 14.42 -32.67 29.89
N GLN A 93 15.30 -32.40 28.92
CA GLN A 93 16.53 -33.16 28.70
C GLN A 93 17.75 -32.60 29.44
N VAL A 94 17.69 -31.37 29.97
CA VAL A 94 18.82 -30.75 30.68
C VAL A 94 18.76 -31.08 32.19
N PRO A 95 19.70 -31.87 32.75
CA PRO A 95 19.78 -32.05 34.19
C PRO A 95 20.11 -30.71 34.89
N PRO A 96 19.77 -30.51 36.19
CA PRO A 96 19.76 -29.20 36.87
C PRO A 96 21.08 -28.42 36.94
N GLN A 97 22.18 -28.87 36.33
CA GLN A 97 23.52 -28.34 36.56
C GLN A 97 24.11 -27.46 35.43
N GLN A 98 23.34 -27.10 34.39
CA GLN A 98 23.86 -26.26 33.29
C GLN A 98 22.92 -25.11 32.87
N GLN A 99 22.20 -24.50 33.81
CA GLN A 99 21.51 -23.23 33.56
C GLN A 99 22.52 -22.07 33.52
N THR A 100 23.23 -21.91 32.40
CA THR A 100 23.96 -20.67 32.10
C THR A 100 23.06 -19.71 31.33
N GLN A 101 22.75 -18.59 32.00
CA GLN A 101 22.22 -17.28 31.57
C GLN A 101 22.11 -17.03 30.04
N PRO A 102 20.98 -16.50 29.52
CA PRO A 102 20.92 -16.01 28.15
C PRO A 102 21.38 -14.54 28.10
N GLU A 103 22.70 -14.31 28.09
CA GLU A 103 23.26 -13.07 27.53
C GLU A 103 23.85 -13.35 26.14
N ASN A 104 23.61 -12.40 25.23
CA ASN A 104 24.17 -12.29 23.87
C ASN A 104 23.38 -12.92 22.73
N LEU A 105 22.25 -12.28 22.39
CA LEU A 105 21.92 -12.03 20.97
C LEU A 105 21.46 -10.59 20.80
N VAL A 106 22.37 -9.66 21.07
CA VAL A 106 22.37 -8.37 20.35
C VAL A 106 22.63 -8.72 18.89
N TYR A 107 21.56 -8.95 18.12
CA TYR A 107 21.66 -8.89 16.66
C TYR A 107 21.90 -7.43 16.28
N ARG A 108 23.19 -7.11 16.33
CA ARG A 108 23.93 -6.17 15.50
C ARG A 108 23.22 -5.93 14.17
N ALA A 109 22.33 -4.95 14.14
CA ALA A 109 22.03 -4.21 12.93
C ALA A 109 23.35 -3.59 12.47
N ARG A 110 23.97 -4.17 11.46
CA ARG A 110 25.06 -3.55 10.71
C ARG A 110 24.76 -3.62 9.22
N SER A 111 24.80 -2.41 8.66
CA SER A 111 24.96 -2.02 7.26
C SER A 111 23.71 -2.05 6.40
#